data_AF-R9JXU7-F1
#
_entry.id   AF-R9JXU7-F1
#
_cell.length_a   1.000
_cell.length_b   1.000
_cell.length_c   1.000
_cell.angle_alpha   90.00
_cell.angle_beta   90.00
_cell.angle_gamma   90.00
#
_symmetry.space_group_name_H-M   'P 1'
#
loop_
_entity.id
_entity.type
_entity.pdbx_description
1 polymer ?
#
loop_
_entity_poly.entity_id
_entity_poly.type
_entity_poly.pdbx_seq_one_letter_code
_entity_poly.pdbx_strand_id
1 'polypeptide(L)'
;MKKHINCVLEGKYKDRRIFISSDKRNLETSGIGWNFTKSHVASYTVIDETNKDQYSFWKGALGVALLGDLGAVAGIGGKNKKEYLISIEWKDGEKSLILINDEYYRVFVQSMF
;
A
#
# COMPACT_ATOMS: atom_id res chain seq x y z
N MET A 1 -18.03 -5.59 -0.02
CA MET A 1 -17.21 -4.55 0.64
C MET A 1 -16.77 -3.59 -0.45
N LYS A 2 -17.00 -2.27 -0.33
CA LYS A 2 -16.55 -1.32 -1.36
C LYS A 2 -15.02 -1.26 -1.34
N LYS A 3 -14.39 -1.41 -2.51
CA LYS A 3 -12.94 -1.25 -2.70
C LYS A 3 -12.54 0.18 -2.31
N HIS A 4 -11.78 0.33 -1.24
CA HIS A 4 -11.25 1.63 -0.82
C HIS A 4 -9.82 1.75 -1.37
N ILE A 5 -9.62 2.65 -2.33
CA ILE A 5 -8.29 3.01 -2.85
C ILE A 5 -7.77 4.17 -1.99
N ASN A 6 -6.44 4.30 -1.90
CA ASN A 6 -5.75 5.25 -1.03
C ASN A 6 -6.13 5.03 0.43
N CYS A 7 -6.03 3.78 0.88
CA CYS A 7 -6.27 3.43 2.27
C CYS A 7 -5.37 2.27 2.73
N VAL A 8 -5.36 2.09 4.05
CA VAL A 8 -4.78 0.92 4.70
C VAL A 8 -5.83 -0.17 4.77
N LEU A 9 -5.61 -1.27 4.04
CA LEU A 9 -6.51 -2.41 3.99
C LEU A 9 -6.39 -3.27 5.25
N GLU A 10 -5.18 -3.54 5.72
CA GLU A 10 -4.91 -4.44 6.84
C GLU A 10 -3.69 -4.00 7.66
N GLY A 11 -3.60 -4.51 8.89
CA GLY A 11 -2.47 -4.29 9.79
C GLY A 11 -2.52 -2.96 10.55
N LYS A 12 -1.36 -2.41 10.91
CA LYS A 12 -1.27 -1.14 11.63
C LYS A 12 -1.98 -0.06 10.83
N TYR A 13 -2.77 0.78 11.50
CA TYR A 13 -3.57 1.84 10.85
C TYR A 13 -4.69 1.36 9.92
N LYS A 14 -5.16 0.11 10.06
CA LYS A 14 -6.30 -0.43 9.30
C LYS A 14 -7.48 0.55 9.22
N ASP A 15 -8.14 0.57 8.07
CA ASP A 15 -9.28 1.42 7.71
C ASP A 15 -9.00 2.93 7.66
N ARG A 16 -7.75 3.36 7.90
CA ARG A 16 -7.36 4.75 7.71
C ARG A 16 -7.20 5.07 6.24
N ARG A 17 -7.67 6.26 5.86
CA ARG A 17 -7.42 6.83 4.54
C ARG A 17 -5.99 7.36 4.48
N ILE A 18 -5.42 7.32 3.29
CA ILE A 18 -4.11 7.84 2.95
C ILE A 18 -4.33 9.10 2.13
N PHE A 19 -3.51 10.12 2.38
CA PHE A 19 -3.52 11.41 1.68
C PHE A 19 -2.09 11.79 1.30
N ILE A 20 -1.95 12.62 0.28
CA ILE A 20 -0.69 13.30 0.00
C ILE A 20 -0.57 14.48 0.97
N SER A 21 0.59 14.64 1.60
CA SER A 21 0.88 15.76 2.50
C SER A 21 0.69 17.11 1.79
N SER A 22 0.42 18.17 2.56
CA SER A 22 0.22 19.52 1.98
C SER A 22 1.41 20.02 1.16
N ASP A 23 2.64 19.61 1.53
CA ASP A 23 3.87 19.94 0.81
C ASP A 23 4.20 18.96 -0.35
N LYS A 24 3.35 17.95 -0.55
CA LYS A 24 3.45 16.89 -1.57
C LYS A 24 4.73 16.05 -1.51
N ARG A 25 5.40 16.00 -0.36
CA ARG A 25 6.66 15.27 -0.18
C ARG A 25 6.48 13.85 0.34
N ASN A 26 5.35 13.55 0.95
CA ASN A 26 5.09 12.24 1.52
C ASN A 26 3.60 11.89 1.53
N LEU A 27 3.30 10.66 1.94
CA LEU A 27 1.93 10.26 2.24
C LEU A 27 1.70 10.31 3.76
N GLU A 28 0.46 10.55 4.16
CA GLU A 28 0.01 10.59 5.55
C GLU A 28 -1.27 9.78 5.72
N THR A 29 -1.47 9.19 6.90
CA THR A 29 -2.78 8.58 7.25
C THR A 29 -3.68 9.61 7.92
N SER A 30 -5.01 9.49 7.76
CA SER A 30 -5.97 10.28 8.56
C SER A 30 -5.71 10.08 10.06
N GLY A 31 -5.56 11.17 10.80
CA GLY A 31 -5.30 11.15 12.25
C GLY A 31 -3.96 11.81 12.58
N ILE A 32 -3.48 11.59 13.81
CA ILE A 32 -2.26 12.26 14.30
C ILE A 32 -1.00 11.51 13.82
N GLY A 33 -0.16 12.19 13.03
CA GLY A 33 1.30 12.08 13.09
C GLY A 33 2.00 10.93 12.36
N TRP A 34 1.32 10.19 11.48
CA TRP A 34 1.93 9.04 10.80
C TRP A 34 2.09 9.28 9.31
N ASN A 35 3.34 9.46 8.91
CA ASN A 35 3.74 9.62 7.52
C ASN A 35 4.50 8.40 6.99
N PHE A 36 4.34 8.15 5.70
CA PHE A 36 5.10 7.13 4.99
C PHE A 36 6.39 7.79 4.55
N THR A 37 7.44 7.67 5.35
CA THR A 37 8.77 8.22 5.07
C THR A 37 9.84 7.26 5.55
N LYS A 38 11.07 7.40 5.05
CA LYS A 38 12.23 6.60 5.48
C LYS A 38 12.51 6.63 6.99
N SER A 39 12.04 7.66 7.71
CA SER A 39 12.20 7.71 9.17
C SER A 39 11.29 6.71 9.90
N HIS A 40 10.13 6.36 9.34
CA HIS A 40 9.14 5.48 9.96
C HIS A 40 9.00 4.12 9.27
N VAL A 41 9.24 4.05 7.96
CA VAL A 41 9.20 2.81 7.17
C VAL A 41 10.56 2.13 7.24
N ALA A 42 10.57 0.86 7.66
CA ALA A 42 11.76 0.02 7.67
C ALA A 42 12.00 -0.61 6.30
N SER A 43 10.95 -1.19 5.71
CA SER A 43 10.98 -1.75 4.36
C SER A 43 9.59 -1.73 3.73
N TYR A 44 9.53 -1.87 2.42
CA TYR A 44 8.27 -2.09 1.71
C TYR A 44 8.44 -3.08 0.57
N THR A 45 7.35 -3.74 0.20
CA THR A 45 7.30 -4.63 -0.96
C THR A 45 6.04 -4.34 -1.76
N VAL A 46 6.21 -4.03 -3.04
CA VAL A 46 5.09 -3.98 -3.98
C VAL A 46 4.70 -5.43 -4.28
N ILE A 47 3.45 -5.77 -3.99
CA ILE A 47 2.93 -7.11 -4.17
C ILE A 47 2.38 -7.24 -5.59
N ASP A 48 2.88 -8.22 -6.31
CA ASP A 48 2.38 -8.67 -7.60
C ASP A 48 2.43 -10.20 -7.68
N GLU A 49 2.11 -10.75 -8.86
CA GLU A 49 2.08 -12.19 -9.13
C GLU A 49 3.43 -12.90 -8.95
N THR A 50 4.55 -12.15 -8.93
CA THR A 50 5.90 -12.69 -8.80
C THR A 50 6.31 -12.90 -7.34
N ASN A 51 5.69 -12.18 -6.39
CA ASN A 51 6.00 -12.22 -4.95
C ASN A 51 4.92 -12.97 -4.15
N LYS A 52 4.73 -14.25 -4.48
CA LYS A 52 3.62 -15.10 -3.97
C LYS A 52 3.67 -15.38 -2.47
N ASP A 53 4.85 -15.34 -1.88
CA ASP A 53 5.11 -15.54 -0.45
C ASP A 53 4.55 -14.38 0.39
N GLN A 54 4.87 -13.13 0.03
CA GLN A 54 4.33 -11.92 0.67
C GLN A 54 2.82 -11.82 0.48
N TYR A 55 2.34 -12.19 -0.71
CA TYR A 55 0.92 -12.28 -0.98
C TYR A 55 0.23 -13.30 -0.06
N SER A 56 0.85 -14.46 0.18
CA SER A 56 0.26 -15.53 0.99
C SER A 56 0.15 -15.17 2.48
N PHE A 57 1.04 -14.33 3.00
CA PHE A 57 0.94 -13.79 4.36
C PHE A 57 -0.39 -13.03 4.57
N TRP A 58 -0.81 -12.26 3.57
CA TRP A 58 -2.01 -11.42 3.68
C TRP A 58 -3.30 -12.06 3.15
N LYS A 59 -3.23 -13.18 2.43
CA LYS A 59 -4.41 -13.90 1.89
C LYS A 59 -5.48 -14.21 2.93
N GLY A 60 -5.06 -14.61 4.13
CA GLY A 60 -5.99 -14.95 5.22
C GLY A 60 -6.80 -13.74 5.70
N ALA A 61 -6.20 -12.55 5.70
CA ALA A 61 -6.85 -11.31 6.13
C ALA A 61 -7.76 -10.72 5.03
N LEU A 62 -7.34 -10.81 3.76
CA LEU A 62 -8.05 -10.17 2.65
C LEU A 62 -9.17 -11.02 2.05
N GLY A 63 -9.22 -12.30 2.41
CA GLY A 63 -10.16 -13.28 1.84
C GLY A 63 -9.92 -13.56 0.35
N VAL A 64 -10.78 -14.40 -0.23
CA VAL A 64 -10.75 -14.78 -1.66
C VAL A 64 -11.01 -13.63 -2.64
N ALA A 65 -11.25 -12.40 -2.16
CA ALA A 65 -11.70 -11.25 -2.95
C ALA A 65 -10.63 -10.62 -3.85
N LEU A 66 -9.35 -10.97 -3.71
CA LEU A 66 -8.28 -10.24 -4.41
C LEU A 66 -8.02 -10.66 -5.85
N LEU A 67 -8.30 -11.91 -6.20
CA LEU A 67 -8.02 -12.41 -7.55
C LEU A 67 -9.08 -11.99 -8.58
N GLY A 68 -10.22 -11.42 -8.15
CA GLY A 68 -11.28 -10.89 -9.02
C GLY A 68 -11.23 -9.36 -9.23
N ASP A 69 -10.99 -8.58 -8.16
CA ASP A 69 -11.05 -7.09 -8.21
C ASP A 69 -9.67 -6.40 -8.15
N LEU A 70 -8.62 -7.13 -7.73
CA LEU A 70 -7.22 -6.70 -7.79
C LEU A 70 -6.38 -7.56 -8.75
N GLY A 71 -7.01 -8.53 -9.42
CA GLY A 71 -6.43 -9.44 -10.43
C GLY A 71 -5.97 -8.80 -11.74
N ALA A 72 -5.82 -7.47 -11.76
CA ALA A 72 -5.20 -6.72 -12.85
C ALA A 72 -4.07 -5.77 -12.36
N VAL A 73 -3.68 -5.85 -11.09
CA VAL A 73 -2.66 -4.96 -10.49
C VAL A 73 -1.23 -5.51 -10.62
N ALA A 74 -1.06 -6.73 -11.12
CA ALA A 74 0.25 -7.35 -11.30
C ALA A 74 0.73 -7.36 -12.77
N GLY A 75 1.45 -6.30 -13.16
CA GLY A 75 2.79 -6.51 -13.72
C GLY A 75 3.04 -7.26 -15.05
N ILE A 76 2.09 -7.40 -15.99
CA ILE A 76 2.41 -7.82 -17.38
C ILE A 76 1.86 -6.80 -18.40
N GLY A 77 2.74 -5.96 -18.93
CA GLY A 77 2.65 -5.41 -20.30
C GLY A 77 1.49 -4.49 -20.72
N GLY A 78 0.51 -4.16 -19.87
CA GLY A 78 -0.61 -3.28 -20.24
C GLY A 78 -0.39 -1.82 -19.87
N LYS A 79 -0.50 -0.89 -20.83
CA LYS A 79 -0.20 0.56 -20.76
C LYS A 79 -0.85 1.43 -19.65
N ASN A 80 -1.58 0.89 -18.66
CA ASN A 80 -2.29 1.70 -17.66
C ASN A 80 -2.36 1.02 -16.27
N LYS A 81 -1.28 1.11 -15.47
CA LYS A 81 -1.35 0.80 -14.03
C LYS A 81 -2.10 1.94 -13.32
N LYS A 82 -3.18 1.63 -12.59
CA LYS A 82 -3.94 2.64 -11.82
C LYS A 82 -3.81 2.50 -10.31
N GLU A 83 -3.38 1.34 -9.82
CA GLU A 83 -3.38 0.99 -8.40
C GLU A 83 -2.18 0.09 -8.06
N TYR A 84 -1.72 0.14 -6.81
CA TYR A 84 -0.54 -0.55 -6.29
C TYR A 84 -0.86 -1.11 -4.91
N LEU A 85 -0.69 -2.42 -4.73
CA LEU A 85 -0.80 -3.10 -3.44
C LEU A 85 0.59 -3.20 -2.81
N ILE A 86 0.77 -2.65 -1.61
CA ILE A 86 2.09 -2.51 -0.99
C ILE A 86 2.04 -2.99 0.45
N SER A 87 2.91 -3.94 0.79
CA SER A 87 3.19 -4.32 2.17
C SER A 87 4.25 -3.38 2.73
N ILE A 88 3.98 -2.80 3.90
CA ILE A 88 4.86 -1.91 4.65
C ILE A 88 5.29 -2.64 5.92
N GLU A 89 6.58 -2.60 6.22
CA GLU A 89 7.11 -2.92 7.54
C GLU A 89 7.56 -1.61 8.21
N TRP A 90 6.98 -1.30 9.36
CA TRP A 90 7.32 -0.14 10.16
C TRP A 90 8.55 -0.42 11.01
N LYS A 91 9.26 0.62 11.44
CA LYS A 91 10.47 0.46 12.29
C LYS A 91 10.20 -0.11 13.68
N ASP A 92 8.96 -0.09 14.13
CA ASP A 92 8.54 -0.77 15.36
C ASP A 92 8.21 -2.26 15.15
N GLY A 93 8.37 -2.78 13.93
CA GLY A 93 8.16 -4.18 13.57
C GLY A 93 6.70 -4.52 13.19
N GLU A 94 5.76 -3.60 13.36
CA GLU A 94 4.40 -3.80 12.89
C GLU A 94 4.34 -3.71 11.35
N LYS A 95 3.26 -4.25 10.77
CA LYS A 95 3.07 -4.27 9.31
C LYS A 95 1.74 -3.68 8.91
N SER A 96 1.70 -3.05 7.73
CA SER A 96 0.48 -2.58 7.09
C SER A 96 0.41 -3.05 5.67
N LEU A 97 -0.80 -3.25 5.18
CA LEU A 97 -1.06 -3.44 3.77
C LEU A 97 -1.86 -2.27 3.24
N ILE A 98 -1.35 -1.60 2.21
CA ILE A 98 -1.98 -0.43 1.62
C ILE A 98 -2.33 -0.67 0.16
N LEU A 99 -3.42 -0.05 -0.29
CA LEU A 99 -3.79 0.02 -1.71
C LEU A 99 -3.82 1.49 -2.10
N ILE A 100 -2.95 1.91 -3.02
CA ILE A 100 -2.81 3.30 -3.43
C ILE A 100 -2.82 3.43 -4.96
N ASN A 101 -3.22 4.59 -5.49
CA ASN A 101 -3.20 4.83 -6.94
C ASN A 101 -1.82 5.27 -7.46
N ASP A 102 -1.69 5.49 -8.76
CA ASP A 102 -0.41 5.87 -9.40
C ASP A 102 0.16 7.22 -8.92
N GLU A 103 -0.68 8.22 -8.71
CA GLU A 103 -0.27 9.51 -8.16
C GLU A 103 0.36 9.34 -6.77
N TYR A 104 -0.30 8.54 -5.92
CA TYR A 104 0.14 8.30 -4.55
C TYR A 104 1.38 7.42 -4.51
N TYR A 105 1.48 6.44 -5.41
CA TYR A 105 2.66 5.59 -5.54
C TYR A 105 3.91 6.39 -5.87
N ARG A 106 3.81 7.36 -6.78
CA ARG A 106 4.93 8.24 -7.11
C ARG A 106 5.42 9.03 -5.89
N VAL A 107 4.51 9.62 -5.13
CA VAL A 107 4.85 10.36 -3.89
C VAL A 107 5.42 9.42 -2.82
N PHE A 108 4.83 8.23 -2.66
CA PHE A 108 5.30 7.21 -1.74
C PHE A 108 6.76 6.83 -2.03
N VAL A 109 7.08 6.45 -3.27
CA VAL A 109 8.46 6.06 -3.63
C VAL A 109 9.42 7.22 -3.43
N GLN A 110 9.03 8.46 -3.78
CA GLN A 110 9.85 9.65 -3.54
C GLN A 110 10.16 9.87 -2.05
N SER A 111 9.21 9.60 -1.16
CA SER A 111 9.39 9.78 0.30
C SER A 111 10.30 8.74 0.97
N MET A 112 10.75 7.72 0.24
CA MET A 112 11.67 6.69 0.72
C MET A 112 13.15 7.03 0.50
N PHE A 113 13.45 8.07 -0.29
CA PHE A 113 14.81 8.52 -0.61
C PHE A 113 15.12 9.86 0.06
#